data_AF-A0A9W6H2B2-F1
#
_entry.id   AF-A0A9W6H2B2-F1
#
_cell.length_a   1.000
_cell.length_b   1.000
_cell.length_c   1.000
_cell.angle_alpha   90.00
_cell.angle_beta   90.00
_cell.angle_gamma   90.00
#
_symmetry.space_group_name_H-M   'P 1'
#
loop_
_entity.id
_entity.type
_entity.pdbx_description
1 polymer ?
#
loop_
_entity_poly.entity_id
_entity_poly.type
_entity_poly.pdbx_seq_one_letter_code
_entity_poly.pdbx_strand_id
1 'polypeptide(L)'
;MRFLLIVPLNGYGAPLLESGSASSDEAFLVSRSTSNPEVLVQRWVDAPALPARPEVAFDIDKAALCEVGGRSYLALEAVGSVSAFEDDIVGLETALSGHARQYVADHLGVGQEHVPWVARYALVPEGGKEPVHWMAAESECTDVTQAAGVSFGEVAVEMGWGNGVIRGWDRLSEPSRYHIVRGIIDAQHIWNDAAAIMTRNDAAFRAVIGAQERPRRKEIRRLAREAASIEIDASSHQLLFDDLIQNVQGVRRQSAEVLLRAWRYERFVGRMLDRVRDLAQQIANLQTRAESRYQGAVQATLLVLGFLVVVDTALSFIGTAFSGDVTGVPGGESGIFAALRDSDADVMLAGALLITALLVLLFARRR
;
A
#
# COMPACT_ATOMS: atom_id res chain seq x y z
N MET A 1 -28.01 21.75 -16.31
CA MET A 1 -27.47 20.37 -16.28
C MET A 1 -27.13 20.02 -14.83
N ARG A 2 -27.19 18.73 -14.47
CA ARG A 2 -26.88 18.24 -13.12
C ARG A 2 -25.60 17.41 -13.13
N PHE A 3 -24.83 17.49 -12.05
CA PHE A 3 -23.59 16.76 -11.86
C PHE A 3 -23.53 16.19 -10.45
N LEU A 4 -23.09 14.95 -10.31
CA LEU A 4 -22.67 14.39 -9.02
C LEU A 4 -21.16 14.54 -8.91
N LEU A 5 -20.71 15.22 -7.86
CA LEU A 5 -19.30 15.41 -7.53
C LEU A 5 -18.98 14.57 -6.30
N ILE A 6 -17.97 13.72 -6.38
CA ILE A 6 -17.48 12.94 -5.24
C ILE A 6 -16.07 13.40 -4.91
N VAL A 7 -15.87 13.78 -3.66
CA VAL A 7 -14.67 14.46 -3.19
C VAL A 7 -14.07 13.67 -2.02
N PRO A 8 -13.01 12.87 -2.23
CA PRO A 8 -12.25 12.32 -1.11
C PRO A 8 -11.58 13.44 -0.30
N LEU A 9 -11.58 13.31 1.03
CA LEU A 9 -10.96 14.27 1.95
C LEU A 9 -9.79 13.61 2.68
N ASN A 10 -8.58 14.11 2.44
CA ASN A 10 -7.36 13.59 3.08
C ASN A 10 -7.15 14.20 4.47
N GLY A 11 -7.00 13.37 5.50
CA GLY A 11 -6.65 13.82 6.85
C GLY A 11 -7.78 14.53 7.61
N TYR A 12 -9.00 14.55 7.05
CA TYR A 12 -10.20 14.99 7.75
C TYR A 12 -10.86 13.78 8.43
N GLY A 13 -10.57 13.62 9.72
CA GLY A 13 -11.40 12.82 10.61
C GLY A 13 -12.43 13.75 11.21
N ALA A 14 -13.66 13.76 10.69
CA ALA A 14 -14.72 14.46 11.39
C ALA A 14 -14.83 13.81 12.78
N PRO A 15 -15.04 14.58 13.86
CA PRO A 15 -15.62 14.01 15.06
C PRO A 15 -17.06 13.65 14.71
N LEU A 16 -17.29 12.48 14.09
CA LEU A 16 -18.62 11.90 14.08
C LEU A 16 -18.98 11.67 15.55
N LEU A 17 -20.04 12.35 15.98
CA LEU A 17 -20.65 12.22 17.30
C LEU A 17 -20.60 10.74 17.74
N GLU A 18 -19.97 10.48 18.88
CA GLU A 18 -20.25 9.27 19.64
C GLU A 18 -21.73 9.29 20.01
N SER A 19 -22.58 8.59 19.25
CA SER A 19 -23.78 7.93 19.76
C SER A 19 -24.67 7.45 18.61
N GLY A 20 -25.03 6.17 18.70
CA GLY A 20 -25.96 5.52 17.81
C GLY A 20 -25.34 4.27 17.24
N SER A 21 -25.23 3.21 18.07
CA SER A 21 -25.30 1.86 17.52
C SER A 21 -26.49 1.85 16.57
N ALA A 22 -26.24 1.70 15.27
CA ALA A 22 -27.30 1.26 14.37
C ALA A 22 -27.88 0.02 15.04
N SER A 23 -29.11 0.11 15.53
CA SER A 23 -29.78 -0.99 16.18
C SER A 23 -29.73 -2.16 15.21
N SER A 24 -28.94 -3.16 15.55
CA SER A 24 -29.05 -4.49 14.98
C SER A 24 -30.39 -5.04 15.44
N ASP A 25 -31.47 -4.57 14.82
CA ASP A 25 -32.70 -5.35 14.81
C ASP A 25 -32.36 -6.61 14.03
N GLU A 26 -32.17 -7.71 14.77
CA GLU A 26 -32.03 -9.06 14.23
C GLU A 26 -33.32 -9.40 13.45
N ALA A 27 -33.37 -8.95 12.21
CA ALA A 27 -34.39 -9.38 11.26
C ALA A 27 -34.11 -10.85 10.94
N PHE A 28 -34.95 -11.73 11.50
CA PHE A 28 -34.85 -13.19 11.39
C PHE A 28 -34.91 -13.72 9.93
N LEU A 29 -35.25 -12.86 8.96
CA LEU A 29 -35.21 -13.13 7.53
C LEU A 29 -34.66 -11.89 6.78
N VAL A 30 -33.38 -11.96 6.41
CA VAL A 30 -32.65 -10.95 5.63
C VAL A 30 -32.97 -11.19 4.14
N SER A 31 -33.52 -10.18 3.45
CA SER A 31 -33.79 -10.25 2.01
C SER A 31 -32.49 -10.42 1.20
N ARG A 32 -32.54 -11.04 0.02
CA ARG A 32 -31.38 -11.01 -0.91
C ARG A 32 -30.97 -9.59 -1.34
N SER A 33 -31.84 -8.61 -1.14
CA SER A 33 -31.59 -7.19 -1.42
C SER A 33 -30.93 -6.44 -0.26
N THR A 34 -30.91 -6.99 0.97
CA THR A 34 -30.26 -6.35 2.11
C THR A 34 -28.76 -6.65 2.10
N SER A 35 -27.97 -5.61 1.91
CA SER A 35 -26.50 -5.68 2.01
C SER A 35 -26.09 -5.64 3.47
N ASN A 36 -25.17 -6.52 3.88
CA ASN A 36 -24.56 -6.49 5.21
C ASN A 36 -23.04 -6.41 5.08
N PRO A 37 -22.50 -5.30 4.57
CA PRO A 37 -21.05 -5.15 4.44
C PRO A 37 -20.39 -5.17 5.82
N GLU A 38 -19.30 -5.89 5.97
CA GLU A 38 -18.53 -5.92 7.22
C GLU A 38 -17.46 -4.83 7.24
N VAL A 39 -16.85 -4.56 6.08
CA VAL A 39 -15.71 -3.65 5.95
C VAL A 39 -16.11 -2.35 5.24
N LEU A 40 -16.96 -2.44 4.21
CA LEU A 40 -17.50 -1.31 3.45
C LEU A 40 -18.74 -0.69 4.11
N VAL A 41 -18.71 -0.56 5.44
CA VAL A 41 -19.77 0.13 6.18
C VAL A 41 -19.63 1.62 5.92
N GLN A 42 -20.71 2.25 5.46
CA GLN A 42 -20.75 3.68 5.18
C GLN A 42 -21.64 4.39 6.19
N ARG A 43 -21.13 5.48 6.77
CA ARG A 43 -21.88 6.36 7.68
C ARG A 43 -22.11 7.69 7.01
N TRP A 44 -23.37 8.13 6.97
CA TRP A 44 -23.79 9.30 6.20
C TRP A 44 -24.29 10.40 7.13
N VAL A 45 -23.90 11.64 6.85
CA VAL A 45 -24.38 12.85 7.52
C VAL A 45 -24.69 13.89 6.46
N ASP A 46 -25.89 14.45 6.50
CA ASP A 46 -26.28 15.52 5.60
C ASP A 46 -25.41 16.76 5.85
N ALA A 47 -24.93 17.36 4.76
CA ALA A 47 -24.18 18.61 4.80
C ALA A 47 -25.07 19.74 4.26
N PRO A 48 -24.89 20.99 4.74
CA PRO A 48 -25.76 22.10 4.35
C PRO A 48 -25.66 22.38 2.84
N ALA A 49 -26.80 22.49 2.17
CA ALA A 49 -26.83 22.97 0.80
C ALA A 49 -26.39 24.45 0.74
N LEU A 50 -25.77 24.84 -0.38
CA LEU A 50 -25.36 26.23 -0.58
C LEU A 50 -26.53 27.03 -1.18
N PRO A 51 -26.86 28.21 -0.65
CA PRO A 51 -27.79 29.10 -1.33
C PRO A 51 -27.20 29.52 -2.68
N ALA A 52 -28.05 29.57 -3.70
CA ALA A 52 -27.64 29.91 -5.06
C ALA A 52 -26.90 31.26 -5.10
N ARG A 53 -25.72 31.28 -5.75
CA ARG A 53 -24.93 32.51 -5.89
C ARG A 53 -24.94 32.94 -7.36
N PRO A 54 -25.47 34.13 -7.71
CA PRO A 54 -25.63 34.55 -9.10
C PRO A 54 -24.31 34.71 -9.87
N GLU A 55 -23.18 34.78 -9.16
CA GLU A 55 -21.83 34.92 -9.74
C GLU A 55 -21.18 33.57 -10.06
N VAL A 56 -21.78 32.45 -9.67
CA VAL A 56 -21.20 31.11 -9.84
C VAL A 56 -21.97 30.32 -10.89
N ALA A 57 -21.26 29.63 -11.78
CA ALA A 57 -21.87 28.88 -12.89
C ALA A 57 -22.67 27.64 -12.43
N PHE A 58 -22.44 27.17 -11.19
CA PHE A 58 -23.04 25.99 -10.60
C PHE A 58 -23.42 26.27 -9.14
N ASP A 59 -24.58 25.78 -8.73
CA ASP A 59 -25.06 25.78 -7.36
C ASP A 59 -25.05 24.34 -6.81
N ILE A 60 -24.85 24.16 -5.49
CA ILE A 60 -24.94 22.85 -4.83
C ILE A 60 -26.36 22.66 -4.27
N ASP A 61 -27.13 21.78 -4.90
CA ASP A 61 -28.50 21.44 -4.50
C ASP A 61 -28.54 20.48 -3.31
N LYS A 62 -27.64 19.48 -3.31
CA LYS A 62 -27.52 18.49 -2.23
C LYS A 62 -26.06 18.27 -1.85
N ALA A 63 -25.82 18.05 -0.56
CA ALA A 63 -24.51 17.71 -0.04
C ALA A 63 -24.63 16.69 1.09
N ALA A 64 -23.74 15.71 1.11
CA ALA A 64 -23.67 14.72 2.19
C ALA A 64 -22.23 14.25 2.40
N LEU A 65 -21.84 14.14 3.67
CA LEU A 65 -20.58 13.57 4.09
C LEU A 65 -20.76 12.07 4.36
N CYS A 66 -19.84 11.27 3.83
CA CYS A 66 -19.82 9.83 3.97
C CYS A 66 -18.47 9.39 4.55
N GLU A 67 -18.51 8.61 5.63
CA GLU A 67 -17.31 7.95 6.18
C GLU A 67 -17.31 6.46 5.87
N VAL A 68 -16.17 5.98 5.35
CA VAL A 68 -15.93 4.57 4.99
C VAL A 68 -14.48 4.21 5.35
N GLY A 69 -14.30 3.18 6.18
CA GLY A 69 -12.96 2.70 6.57
C GLY A 69 -12.04 3.79 7.15
N GLY A 70 -12.61 4.72 7.93
CA GLY A 70 -11.88 5.85 8.52
C GLY A 70 -11.48 6.97 7.54
N ARG A 71 -12.00 6.93 6.29
CA ARG A 71 -11.81 7.99 5.30
C ARG A 71 -13.13 8.71 5.03
N SER A 72 -13.03 10.01 4.78
CA SER A 72 -14.18 10.88 4.54
C SER A 72 -14.32 11.18 3.04
N TYR A 73 -15.55 11.12 2.54
CA TYR A 73 -15.95 11.43 1.17
C TYR A 73 -17.12 12.39 1.21
N LEU A 74 -17.06 13.46 0.44
CA LEU A 74 -18.17 14.39 0.27
C LEU A 74 -18.85 14.13 -1.07
N ALA A 75 -20.16 13.89 -1.05
CA ALA A 75 -20.98 13.77 -2.24
C ALA A 75 -21.81 15.05 -2.42
N LEU A 76 -21.69 15.69 -3.59
CA LEU A 76 -22.36 16.93 -3.93
C LEU A 76 -23.18 16.75 -5.21
N GLU A 77 -24.44 17.18 -5.22
CA GLU A 77 -25.23 17.34 -6.44
C GLU A 77 -25.17 18.82 -6.86
N ALA A 78 -24.45 19.10 -7.94
CA ALA A 78 -24.29 20.43 -8.51
C ALA A 78 -25.24 20.65 -9.70
N VAL A 79 -25.85 21.82 -9.78
CA VAL A 79 -26.81 22.20 -10.82
C VAL A 79 -26.37 23.52 -11.44
N GLY A 80 -26.27 23.58 -12.76
CA GLY A 80 -25.83 24.81 -13.44
C GLY A 80 -25.91 24.76 -14.95
N SER A 81 -25.59 25.87 -15.61
CA SER A 81 -25.56 25.94 -17.07
C SER A 81 -24.20 25.49 -17.61
N VAL A 82 -24.23 24.64 -18.65
CA VAL A 82 -23.04 24.21 -19.39
C VAL A 82 -22.79 25.06 -20.64
N SER A 83 -23.70 25.98 -20.98
CA SER A 83 -23.64 26.77 -22.23
C SER A 83 -22.37 27.64 -22.33
N ALA A 84 -21.81 28.07 -21.21
CA ALA A 84 -20.56 28.83 -21.18
C ALA A 84 -19.31 27.99 -21.52
N PHE A 85 -19.46 26.67 -21.62
CA PHE A 85 -18.38 25.70 -21.76
C PHE A 85 -18.57 24.75 -22.94
N GLU A 86 -19.42 25.10 -23.92
CA GLU A 86 -19.85 24.19 -24.99
C GLU A 86 -18.68 23.56 -25.77
N ASP A 87 -17.58 24.31 -25.96
CA ASP A 87 -16.34 23.87 -26.59
C ASP A 87 -15.14 23.78 -25.62
N ASP A 88 -15.34 24.05 -24.32
CA ASP A 88 -14.28 24.08 -23.31
C ASP A 88 -14.54 23.11 -22.16
N ILE A 89 -14.31 21.82 -22.45
CA ILE A 89 -14.45 20.74 -21.48
C ILE A 89 -13.52 20.92 -20.28
N VAL A 90 -12.30 21.40 -20.50
CA VAL A 90 -11.30 21.60 -19.45
C VAL A 90 -11.74 22.72 -18.51
N GLY A 91 -12.32 23.79 -19.05
CA GLY A 91 -12.95 24.86 -18.29
C GLY A 91 -14.11 24.36 -17.43
N LEU A 92 -14.99 23.52 -17.98
CA LEU A 92 -16.10 22.90 -17.23
C LEU A 92 -15.59 22.04 -16.07
N GLU A 93 -14.61 21.17 -16.34
CA GLU A 93 -14.00 20.30 -15.32
C GLU A 93 -13.35 21.11 -14.19
N THR A 94 -12.66 22.19 -14.56
CA THR A 94 -12.00 23.11 -13.63
C THR A 94 -13.02 23.86 -12.79
N ALA A 95 -14.12 24.32 -13.39
CA ALA A 95 -15.20 25.01 -12.70
C ALA A 95 -15.89 24.09 -11.67
N LEU A 96 -16.28 22.88 -12.06
CA LEU A 96 -16.91 21.90 -11.17
C LEU A 96 -15.97 21.50 -10.01
N SER A 97 -14.71 21.21 -10.32
CA SER A 97 -13.73 20.82 -9.30
C SER A 97 -13.38 21.99 -8.36
N GLY A 98 -13.29 23.20 -8.90
CA GLY A 98 -13.07 24.43 -8.13
C GLY A 98 -14.21 24.69 -7.16
N HIS A 99 -15.45 24.53 -7.63
CA HIS A 99 -16.64 24.72 -6.80
C HIS A 99 -16.72 23.70 -5.66
N ALA A 100 -16.40 22.42 -5.92
CA ALA A 100 -16.33 21.41 -4.88
C ALA A 100 -15.25 21.71 -3.83
N ARG A 101 -14.05 22.16 -4.25
CA ARG A 101 -12.97 22.56 -3.33
C ARG A 101 -13.35 23.78 -2.49
N GLN A 102 -14.01 24.75 -3.11
CA GLN A 102 -14.50 25.93 -2.41
C GLN A 102 -15.57 25.56 -1.38
N TYR A 103 -16.51 24.67 -1.73
CA TYR A 103 -17.51 24.15 -0.78
C TYR A 103 -16.82 23.55 0.45
N VAL A 104 -15.83 22.68 0.24
CA VAL A 104 -15.06 22.04 1.32
C VAL A 104 -14.37 23.07 2.21
N ALA A 105 -13.72 24.08 1.62
CA ALA A 105 -13.05 25.14 2.38
C ALA A 105 -14.03 25.99 3.20
N ASP A 106 -15.13 26.43 2.58
CA ASP A 106 -16.08 27.35 3.19
C ASP A 106 -16.92 26.67 4.29
N HIS A 107 -17.26 25.38 4.16
CA HIS A 107 -18.26 24.71 5.03
C HIS A 107 -17.67 23.68 5.97
N LEU A 108 -16.63 22.96 5.54
CA LEU A 108 -15.99 21.96 6.39
C LEU A 108 -14.78 22.54 7.13
N GLY A 109 -14.35 23.77 6.79
CA GLY A 109 -13.15 24.40 7.34
C GLY A 109 -11.87 23.64 6.95
N VAL A 110 -11.94 22.87 5.88
CA VAL A 110 -10.84 22.02 5.40
C VAL A 110 -10.12 22.73 4.28
N GLY A 111 -8.80 22.93 4.41
CA GLY A 111 -7.99 23.56 3.36
C GLY A 111 -8.13 22.85 2.02
N GLN A 112 -8.11 23.59 0.90
CA GLN A 112 -8.29 23.03 -0.44
C GLN A 112 -7.22 21.99 -0.80
N GLU A 113 -6.04 22.05 -0.17
CA GLU A 113 -4.94 21.08 -0.28
C GLU A 113 -5.30 19.68 0.22
N HIS A 114 -6.34 19.56 1.04
CA HIS A 114 -6.86 18.27 1.52
C HIS A 114 -7.81 17.59 0.54
N VAL A 115 -8.11 18.24 -0.60
CA VAL A 115 -8.92 17.71 -1.69
C VAL A 115 -7.99 17.25 -2.82
N PRO A 116 -7.53 15.99 -2.84
CA PRO A 116 -6.56 15.51 -3.83
C PRO A 116 -7.13 15.55 -5.25
N TRP A 117 -8.41 15.23 -5.41
CA TRP A 117 -9.10 15.20 -6.71
C TRP A 117 -10.62 15.23 -6.52
N VAL A 118 -11.36 15.43 -7.61
CA VAL A 118 -12.82 15.45 -7.65
C VAL A 118 -13.31 14.58 -8.80
N ALA A 119 -14.09 13.55 -8.48
CA ALA A 119 -14.80 12.74 -9.47
C ALA A 119 -16.04 13.50 -9.93
N ARG A 120 -16.29 13.54 -11.24
CA ARG A 120 -17.40 14.29 -11.83
C ARG A 120 -18.29 13.35 -12.63
N TYR A 121 -19.56 13.25 -12.29
CA TYR A 121 -20.52 12.43 -13.02
C TYR A 121 -21.62 13.32 -13.57
N ALA A 122 -21.74 13.42 -14.90
CA ALA A 122 -22.84 14.09 -15.55
C ALA A 122 -24.14 13.28 -15.34
N LEU A 123 -25.15 13.91 -14.75
CA LEU A 123 -26.45 13.29 -14.50
C LEU A 123 -27.37 13.68 -15.66
N VAL A 124 -27.57 12.74 -16.58
CA VAL A 124 -28.22 13.00 -17.86
C VAL A 124 -29.63 12.38 -17.84
N PRO A 125 -30.68 13.15 -18.19
CA PRO A 125 -32.02 12.59 -18.38
C PRO A 125 -32.02 11.59 -19.54
N GLU A 126 -33.04 10.74 -19.62
CA GLU A 126 -33.15 9.81 -20.75
C GLU A 126 -33.21 10.56 -22.09
N GLY A 127 -32.42 10.11 -23.07
CA GLY A 127 -32.30 10.76 -24.38
C GLY A 127 -31.59 12.12 -24.34
N GLY A 128 -31.15 12.58 -23.16
CA GLY A 128 -30.31 13.75 -23.01
C GLY A 128 -28.90 13.52 -23.55
N LYS A 129 -28.24 14.61 -23.92
CA LYS A 129 -26.83 14.60 -24.36
C LYS A 129 -25.93 15.02 -23.20
N GLU A 130 -24.86 14.27 -23.00
CA GLU A 130 -23.71 14.65 -22.19
C GLU A 130 -22.97 15.85 -22.82
N PRO A 131 -22.10 16.55 -22.06
CA PRO A 131 -21.27 17.60 -22.64
C PRO A 131 -20.36 17.02 -23.73
N VAL A 132 -20.07 17.81 -24.75
CA VAL A 132 -19.20 17.39 -25.87
C VAL A 132 -17.82 17.03 -25.32
N HIS A 133 -17.26 15.89 -25.76
CA HIS A 133 -15.98 15.36 -25.28
C HIS A 133 -15.90 15.02 -23.78
N TRP A 134 -17.04 14.90 -23.08
CA TRP A 134 -17.06 14.57 -21.65
C TRP A 134 -16.50 13.19 -21.32
N MET A 135 -16.84 12.19 -22.14
CA MET A 135 -16.34 10.83 -22.03
C MET A 135 -15.19 10.61 -23.02
N ALA A 136 -14.18 9.86 -22.58
CA ALA A 136 -13.13 9.39 -23.48
C ALA A 136 -13.70 8.36 -24.47
N ALA A 137 -13.11 8.24 -25.66
CA ALA A 137 -13.57 7.33 -26.71
C ALA A 137 -13.56 5.83 -26.31
N GLU A 138 -12.82 5.46 -25.24
CA GLU A 138 -12.71 4.09 -24.71
C GLU A 138 -13.55 3.83 -23.44
N SER A 139 -14.62 4.60 -23.20
CA SER A 139 -15.42 4.46 -21.98
C SER A 139 -16.26 3.19 -21.98
N GLU A 140 -16.24 2.44 -20.87
CA GLU A 140 -17.09 1.25 -20.69
C GLU A 140 -18.51 1.68 -20.29
N CYS A 141 -19.51 1.07 -20.94
CA CYS A 141 -20.93 1.29 -20.67
C CYS A 141 -21.54 0.02 -20.06
N THR A 142 -22.40 0.16 -19.04
CA THR A 142 -23.16 -0.96 -18.50
C THR A 142 -24.56 -0.54 -18.09
N ASP A 143 -25.54 -1.36 -18.43
CA ASP A 143 -26.93 -1.19 -18.01
C ASP A 143 -27.11 -1.63 -16.56
N VAL A 144 -27.58 -0.70 -15.71
CA VAL A 144 -27.88 -0.99 -14.31
C VAL A 144 -29.31 -1.49 -14.20
N THR A 145 -29.48 -2.79 -13.91
CA THR A 145 -30.79 -3.40 -13.73
C THR A 145 -31.23 -3.33 -12.26
N GLN A 146 -32.36 -2.67 -11.98
CA GLN A 146 -32.96 -2.70 -10.65
C GLN A 146 -33.38 -4.12 -10.26
N ALA A 147 -33.18 -4.46 -8.98
CA ALA A 147 -33.56 -5.75 -8.41
C ALA A 147 -35.09 -5.86 -8.29
N ALA A 148 -35.76 -6.25 -9.37
CA ALA A 148 -37.15 -6.73 -9.39
C ALA A 148 -37.55 -7.41 -10.72
N GLY A 149 -36.63 -7.69 -11.66
CA GLY A 149 -37.00 -8.21 -12.98
C GLY A 149 -37.81 -7.22 -13.83
N VAL A 150 -37.92 -5.96 -13.41
CA VAL A 150 -38.55 -4.89 -14.17
C VAL A 150 -37.44 -4.05 -14.80
N SER A 151 -37.23 -4.23 -16.10
CA SER A 151 -36.41 -3.34 -16.92
C SER A 151 -37.15 -2.01 -17.10
N PHE A 152 -37.05 -1.10 -16.13
CA PHE A 152 -37.30 0.30 -16.43
C PHE A 152 -36.18 0.76 -17.36
N GLY A 153 -36.52 1.24 -18.55
CA GLY A 153 -35.61 1.47 -19.67
C GLY A 153 -34.21 1.97 -19.27
N GLU A 154 -33.21 1.22 -19.72
CA GLU A 154 -31.76 1.50 -19.81
C GLU A 154 -31.26 2.70 -18.99
N VAL A 155 -31.11 2.51 -17.68
CA VAL A 155 -30.19 3.35 -16.88
C VAL A 155 -28.78 2.86 -17.17
N ALA A 156 -28.14 3.48 -18.15
CA ALA A 156 -26.76 3.23 -18.49
C ALA A 156 -25.84 4.08 -17.61
N VAL A 157 -24.86 3.43 -16.99
CA VAL A 157 -23.80 4.12 -16.27
C VAL A 157 -22.50 3.92 -17.05
N GLU A 158 -21.99 5.01 -17.60
CA GLU A 158 -20.72 5.05 -18.34
C GLU A 158 -19.70 5.73 -17.45
N MET A 159 -18.59 5.06 -17.14
CA MET A 159 -17.66 5.57 -16.12
C MET A 159 -16.23 5.64 -16.65
N GLY A 160 -15.56 6.75 -16.37
CA GLY A 160 -14.13 6.97 -16.61
C GLY A 160 -13.38 7.32 -15.32
N TRP A 161 -12.07 7.58 -15.42
CA TRP A 161 -11.19 7.83 -14.26
C TRP A 161 -11.46 9.16 -13.54
N GLY A 162 -11.92 10.19 -14.27
CA GLY A 162 -12.25 11.51 -13.71
C GLY A 162 -13.67 11.98 -14.02
N ASN A 163 -14.17 11.63 -15.20
CA ASN A 163 -15.52 11.93 -15.67
C ASN A 163 -16.32 10.64 -15.83
N GLY A 164 -17.61 10.70 -15.52
CA GLY A 164 -18.59 9.66 -15.83
C GLY A 164 -19.93 10.25 -16.24
N VAL A 165 -20.84 9.41 -16.71
CA VAL A 165 -22.21 9.75 -17.10
C VAL A 165 -23.15 8.74 -16.45
N ILE A 166 -24.23 9.24 -15.85
CA ILE A 166 -25.34 8.42 -15.38
C ILE A 166 -26.57 8.83 -16.19
N ARG A 167 -26.96 7.99 -17.16
CA ARG A 167 -28.13 8.21 -18.02
C ARG A 167 -29.40 7.71 -17.32
N GLY A 168 -30.50 8.44 -17.52
CA GLY A 168 -31.78 8.07 -16.90
C GLY A 168 -31.84 8.37 -15.39
N TRP A 169 -31.01 9.30 -14.89
CA TRP A 169 -30.96 9.68 -13.47
C TRP A 169 -32.35 10.01 -12.90
N ASP A 170 -33.15 10.75 -13.67
CA ASP A 170 -34.47 11.22 -13.25
C ASP A 170 -35.51 10.09 -13.11
N ARG A 171 -35.29 8.92 -13.72
CA ARG A 171 -36.16 7.74 -13.60
C ARG A 171 -35.87 6.89 -12.39
N LEU A 172 -34.68 7.02 -11.81
CA LEU A 172 -34.31 6.27 -10.63
C LEU A 172 -35.11 6.76 -9.42
N SER A 173 -35.61 5.80 -8.63
CA SER A 173 -36.14 6.09 -7.30
C SER A 173 -35.03 6.65 -6.41
N GLU A 174 -35.39 7.50 -5.45
CA GLU A 174 -34.43 8.08 -4.50
C GLU A 174 -33.55 7.03 -3.79
N PRO A 175 -34.09 5.87 -3.33
CA PRO A 175 -33.25 4.79 -2.80
C PRO A 175 -32.23 4.25 -3.80
N SER A 176 -32.60 4.16 -5.09
CA SER A 176 -31.68 3.66 -6.13
C SER A 176 -30.57 4.67 -6.42
N ARG A 177 -30.92 5.97 -6.50
CA ARG A 177 -29.93 7.05 -6.63
C ARG A 177 -28.93 6.99 -5.48
N TYR A 178 -29.43 6.86 -4.25
CA TYR A 178 -28.60 6.70 -3.06
C TYR A 178 -27.67 5.48 -3.18
N HIS A 179 -28.17 4.31 -3.58
CA HIS A 179 -27.33 3.11 -3.77
C HIS A 179 -26.26 3.27 -4.86
N ILE A 180 -26.53 4.00 -5.94
CA ILE A 180 -25.50 4.32 -6.95
C ILE A 180 -24.40 5.17 -6.34
N VAL A 181 -24.75 6.24 -5.61
CA VAL A 181 -23.74 7.09 -4.96
C VAL A 181 -22.90 6.27 -3.97
N ARG A 182 -23.53 5.38 -3.19
CA ARG A 182 -22.82 4.46 -2.29
C ARG A 182 -21.82 3.58 -3.03
N GLY A 183 -22.21 2.99 -4.16
CA GLY A 183 -21.34 2.12 -4.95
C GLY A 183 -20.17 2.87 -5.57
N ILE A 184 -20.41 4.10 -6.04
CA ILE A 184 -19.34 4.99 -6.52
C ILE A 184 -18.31 5.28 -5.42
N ILE A 185 -18.77 5.57 -4.20
CA ILE A 185 -17.89 5.80 -3.05
C ILE A 185 -17.14 4.53 -2.66
N ASP A 186 -17.77 3.35 -2.68
CA ASP A 186 -17.08 2.08 -2.39
C ASP A 186 -15.93 1.85 -3.38
N ALA A 187 -16.19 2.01 -4.67
CA ALA A 187 -15.18 1.84 -5.69
C ALA A 187 -14.04 2.87 -5.55
N GLN A 188 -14.36 4.13 -5.26
CA GLN A 188 -13.33 5.15 -4.94
C GLN A 188 -12.53 4.79 -3.69
N HIS A 189 -13.18 4.26 -2.66
CA HIS A 189 -12.52 3.85 -1.43
C HIS A 189 -11.53 2.71 -1.67
N ILE A 190 -11.98 1.65 -2.36
CA ILE A 190 -11.14 0.53 -2.78
C ILE A 190 -9.95 1.05 -3.61
N TRP A 191 -10.19 1.87 -4.63
CA TRP A 191 -9.12 2.41 -5.46
C TRP A 191 -8.11 3.27 -4.68
N ASN A 192 -8.60 4.20 -3.88
CA ASN A 192 -7.75 5.09 -3.07
C ASN A 192 -6.94 4.30 -2.03
N ASP A 193 -7.47 3.18 -1.53
CA ASP A 193 -6.74 2.30 -0.62
C ASP A 193 -5.56 1.60 -1.32
N ALA A 194 -5.83 0.98 -2.48
CA ALA A 194 -4.80 0.37 -3.31
C ALA A 194 -3.70 1.38 -3.73
N ALA A 195 -4.09 2.61 -4.10
CA ALA A 195 -3.17 3.66 -4.48
C ALA A 195 -2.26 4.11 -3.30
N ALA A 196 -2.80 4.15 -2.07
CA ALA A 196 -2.02 4.47 -0.88
C ALA A 196 -0.98 3.39 -0.58
N ILE A 197 -1.36 2.11 -0.70
CA ILE A 197 -0.44 0.96 -0.56
C ILE A 197 0.68 1.04 -1.59
N MET A 198 0.35 1.29 -2.86
CA MET A 198 1.35 1.44 -3.92
C MET A 198 2.34 2.58 -3.63
N THR A 199 1.84 3.74 -3.18
CA THR A 199 2.68 4.89 -2.85
C THR A 199 3.66 4.57 -1.72
N ARG A 200 3.19 3.88 -0.67
CA ARG A 200 4.04 3.42 0.43
C ARG A 200 5.05 2.38 -0.03
N ASN A 201 4.64 1.45 -0.87
CA ASN A 201 5.52 0.45 -1.47
C ASN A 201 6.64 1.08 -2.31
N ASP A 202 6.32 2.05 -3.16
CA ASP A 202 7.31 2.76 -3.97
C ASP A 202 8.32 3.52 -3.09
N ALA A 203 7.85 4.15 -1.99
CA ALA A 203 8.73 4.80 -1.02
C ALA A 203 9.66 3.79 -0.32
N ALA A 204 9.14 2.64 0.11
CA ALA A 204 9.92 1.56 0.72
C ALA A 204 10.94 0.97 -0.28
N PHE A 205 10.55 0.79 -1.54
CA PHE A 205 11.43 0.28 -2.59
C PHE A 205 12.60 1.23 -2.88
N ARG A 206 12.36 2.54 -2.93
CA ARG A 206 13.43 3.55 -3.04
C ARG A 206 14.40 3.49 -1.86
N ALA A 207 13.88 3.28 -0.65
CA ALA A 207 14.72 3.13 0.54
C ALA A 207 15.55 1.84 0.49
N VAL A 208 15.01 0.75 -0.06
CA VAL A 208 15.75 -0.50 -0.32
C VAL A 208 16.90 -0.26 -1.29
N ILE A 209 16.67 0.44 -2.40
CA ILE A 209 17.73 0.79 -3.37
C ILE A 209 18.86 1.55 -2.68
N GLY A 210 18.55 2.58 -1.88
CA GLY A 210 19.56 3.33 -1.12
C GLY A 210 20.34 2.47 -0.12
N ALA A 211 19.69 1.49 0.50
CA ALA A 211 20.32 0.58 1.47
C ALA A 211 21.26 -0.47 0.81
N GLN A 212 21.20 -0.68 -0.51
CA GLN A 212 22.05 -1.66 -1.21
C GLN A 212 23.54 -1.30 -1.17
N GLU A 213 23.88 -0.01 -1.19
CA GLU A 213 25.28 0.45 -1.22
C GLU A 213 26.01 0.13 0.09
N ARG A 214 25.33 0.37 1.23
CA ARG A 214 25.90 0.19 2.58
C ARG A 214 24.86 -0.44 3.51
N PRO A 215 24.64 -1.76 3.41
CA PRO A 215 23.61 -2.45 4.20
C PRO A 215 23.90 -2.37 5.70
N ARG A 216 23.08 -1.61 6.44
CA ARG A 216 23.13 -1.54 7.90
C ARG A 216 22.03 -2.42 8.51
N ARG A 217 22.38 -3.28 9.45
CA ARG A 217 21.42 -4.23 10.09
C ARG A 217 20.18 -3.55 10.67
N LYS A 218 20.35 -2.38 11.31
CA LYS A 218 19.23 -1.61 11.89
C LYS A 218 18.25 -1.12 10.81
N GLU A 219 18.78 -0.67 9.68
CA GLU A 219 18.00 -0.17 8.55
C GLU A 219 17.26 -1.30 7.84
N ILE A 220 17.94 -2.42 7.58
CA ILE A 220 17.31 -3.61 6.98
C ILE A 220 16.16 -4.12 7.85
N ARG A 221 16.33 -4.17 9.18
CA ARG A 221 15.24 -4.54 10.11
C ARG A 221 14.08 -3.54 10.12
N ARG A 222 14.34 -2.26 9.84
CA ARG A 222 13.28 -1.25 9.69
C ARG A 222 12.53 -1.49 8.39
N LEU A 223 13.25 -1.66 7.28
CA LEU A 223 12.66 -1.94 5.96
C LEU A 223 11.85 -3.24 5.96
N ALA A 224 12.32 -4.28 6.63
CA ALA A 224 11.58 -5.53 6.77
C ALA A 224 10.27 -5.37 7.53
N ARG A 225 10.24 -4.54 8.57
CA ARG A 225 9.00 -4.22 9.29
C ARG A 225 8.05 -3.39 8.45
N GLU A 226 8.56 -2.44 7.68
CA GLU A 226 7.74 -1.65 6.74
C GLU A 226 7.13 -2.54 5.66
N ALA A 227 7.92 -3.42 5.04
CA ALA A 227 7.43 -4.34 4.03
C ALA A 227 6.38 -5.32 4.58
N ALA A 228 6.58 -5.84 5.79
CA ALA A 228 5.57 -6.67 6.45
C ALA A 228 4.28 -5.89 6.74
N SER A 229 4.37 -4.62 7.14
CA SER A 229 3.18 -3.76 7.28
C SER A 229 2.46 -3.56 5.95
N ILE A 230 3.19 -3.29 4.86
CA ILE A 230 2.62 -3.10 3.52
C ILE A 230 1.95 -4.39 3.03
N GLU A 231 2.53 -5.56 3.33
CA GLU A 231 1.95 -6.86 3.01
C GLU A 231 0.63 -7.09 3.77
N ILE A 232 0.59 -6.76 5.06
CA ILE A 232 -0.65 -6.79 5.85
C ILE A 232 -1.70 -5.87 5.23
N ASP A 233 -1.34 -4.64 4.89
CA ASP A 233 -2.26 -3.68 4.28
C ASP A 233 -2.78 -4.19 2.93
N ALA A 234 -1.92 -4.82 2.11
CA ALA A 234 -2.32 -5.43 0.84
C ALA A 234 -3.27 -6.62 1.02
N SER A 235 -3.10 -7.42 2.09
CA SER A 235 -4.05 -8.48 2.45
C SER A 235 -5.38 -7.89 2.95
N SER A 236 -5.34 -6.87 3.81
CA SER A 236 -6.55 -6.16 4.26
C SER A 236 -7.31 -5.51 3.11
N HIS A 237 -6.59 -5.00 2.10
CA HIS A 237 -7.18 -4.44 0.89
C HIS A 237 -7.99 -5.48 0.10
N GLN A 238 -7.51 -6.73 0.01
CA GLN A 238 -8.25 -7.81 -0.65
C GLN A 238 -9.60 -8.07 0.04
N LEU A 239 -9.67 -7.95 1.38
CA LEU A 239 -10.91 -8.09 2.12
C LEU A 239 -11.94 -7.01 1.76
N LEU A 240 -11.51 -5.78 1.42
CA LEU A 240 -12.44 -4.73 0.96
C LEU A 240 -13.12 -5.13 -0.34
N PHE A 241 -12.36 -5.67 -1.28
CA PHE A 241 -12.90 -6.11 -2.56
C PHE A 241 -13.77 -7.36 -2.39
N ASP A 242 -13.36 -8.32 -1.55
CA ASP A 242 -14.17 -9.50 -1.26
C ASP A 242 -15.51 -9.12 -0.59
N ASP A 243 -15.51 -8.15 0.33
CA ASP A 243 -16.73 -7.62 0.95
C ASP A 243 -17.68 -7.00 -0.09
N LEU A 244 -17.14 -6.29 -1.09
CA LEU A 244 -17.94 -5.78 -2.22
C LEU A 244 -18.59 -6.91 -3.02
N ILE A 245 -17.84 -7.97 -3.31
CA ILE A 245 -18.30 -9.07 -4.15
C ILE A 245 -19.27 -10.00 -3.41
N GLN A 246 -19.07 -10.20 -2.10
CA GLN A 246 -19.83 -11.19 -1.32
C GLN A 246 -21.01 -10.57 -0.58
N ASN A 247 -20.81 -9.41 0.05
CA ASN A 247 -21.74 -8.87 1.05
C ASN A 247 -22.54 -7.65 0.56
N VAL A 248 -22.05 -6.96 -0.47
CA VAL A 248 -22.79 -5.87 -1.12
C VAL A 248 -23.66 -6.43 -2.26
N GLN A 249 -24.90 -5.96 -2.35
CA GLN A 249 -25.89 -6.50 -3.31
C GLN A 249 -26.56 -5.38 -4.12
N GLY A 250 -27.18 -5.78 -5.24
CA GLY A 250 -28.00 -4.90 -6.07
C GLY A 250 -27.25 -3.76 -6.76
N VAL A 251 -27.92 -2.62 -6.90
CA VAL A 251 -27.44 -1.44 -7.63
C VAL A 251 -26.12 -0.87 -7.07
N ARG A 252 -25.93 -0.97 -5.75
CA ARG A 252 -24.69 -0.54 -5.08
C ARG A 252 -23.49 -1.35 -5.56
N ARG A 253 -23.62 -2.67 -5.61
CA ARG A 253 -22.56 -3.56 -6.12
C ARG A 253 -22.31 -3.33 -7.60
N GLN A 254 -23.37 -3.29 -8.41
CA GLN A 254 -23.26 -3.12 -9.86
C GLN A 254 -22.52 -1.83 -10.23
N SER A 255 -22.89 -0.70 -9.61
CA SER A 255 -22.23 0.59 -9.86
C SER A 255 -20.75 0.58 -9.46
N ALA A 256 -20.41 -0.05 -8.33
CA ALA A 256 -19.02 -0.19 -7.89
C ALA A 256 -18.19 -1.09 -8.83
N GLU A 257 -18.72 -2.25 -9.22
CA GLU A 257 -18.04 -3.19 -10.13
C GLU A 257 -17.78 -2.57 -11.51
N VAL A 258 -18.75 -1.86 -12.06
CA VAL A 258 -18.60 -1.14 -13.35
C VAL A 258 -17.50 -0.09 -13.23
N LEU A 259 -17.47 0.68 -12.14
CA LEU A 259 -16.45 1.71 -11.93
C LEU A 259 -15.05 1.09 -11.82
N LEU A 260 -14.90 0.03 -11.02
CA LEU A 260 -13.63 -0.67 -10.84
C LEU A 260 -13.15 -1.34 -12.13
N ARG A 261 -14.06 -1.91 -12.93
CA ARG A 261 -13.73 -2.50 -14.22
C ARG A 261 -13.25 -1.45 -15.21
N ALA A 262 -13.96 -0.33 -15.33
CA ALA A 262 -13.55 0.79 -16.18
C ALA A 262 -12.16 1.33 -15.82
N TRP A 263 -11.81 1.33 -14.53
CA TRP A 263 -10.47 1.72 -14.06
C TRP A 263 -9.41 0.62 -14.21
N ARG A 264 -9.77 -0.55 -14.74
CA ARG A 264 -8.92 -1.72 -14.87
C ARG A 264 -8.31 -2.13 -13.52
N TYR A 265 -9.12 -2.08 -12.47
CA TYR A 265 -8.73 -2.35 -11.09
C TYR A 265 -7.98 -3.67 -10.94
N GLU A 266 -8.46 -4.77 -11.55
CA GLU A 266 -7.81 -6.08 -11.48
C GLU A 266 -6.35 -6.03 -11.97
N ARG A 267 -6.08 -5.33 -13.08
CA ARG A 267 -4.72 -5.14 -13.60
C ARG A 267 -3.87 -4.25 -12.70
N PHE A 268 -4.49 -3.25 -12.06
CA PHE A 268 -3.80 -2.38 -11.12
C PHE A 268 -3.39 -3.16 -9.86
N VAL A 269 -4.31 -3.89 -9.25
CA VAL A 269 -4.06 -4.69 -8.04
C VAL A 269 -3.11 -5.85 -8.30
N GLY A 270 -3.21 -6.53 -9.44
CA GLY A 270 -2.22 -7.55 -9.83
C GLY A 270 -0.79 -7.00 -9.78
N ARG A 271 -0.56 -5.84 -10.41
CA ARG A 271 0.75 -5.17 -10.37
C ARG A 271 1.15 -4.69 -8.97
N MET A 272 0.18 -4.26 -8.15
CA MET A 272 0.43 -3.88 -6.76
C MET A 272 0.94 -5.07 -5.95
N LEU A 273 0.24 -6.20 -6.00
CA LEU A 273 0.61 -7.41 -5.27
C LEU A 273 1.96 -7.96 -5.72
N ASP A 274 2.25 -7.94 -7.02
CA ASP A 274 3.56 -8.34 -7.56
C ASP A 274 4.67 -7.44 -7.00
N ARG A 275 4.47 -6.12 -6.98
CA ARG A 275 5.45 -5.17 -6.44
C ARG A 275 5.67 -5.32 -4.93
N VAL A 276 4.63 -5.64 -4.16
CA VAL A 276 4.75 -5.91 -2.71
C VAL A 276 5.58 -7.17 -2.47
N ARG A 277 5.34 -8.23 -3.25
CA ARG A 277 6.14 -9.47 -3.21
C ARG A 277 7.60 -9.22 -3.62
N ASP A 278 7.81 -8.44 -4.67
CA ASP A 278 9.15 -8.05 -5.12
C ASP A 278 9.90 -7.28 -4.03
N LEU A 279 9.24 -6.34 -3.33
CA LEU A 279 9.84 -5.61 -2.21
C LEU A 279 10.31 -6.57 -1.11
N ALA A 280 9.46 -7.51 -0.70
CA ALA A 280 9.79 -8.52 0.31
C ALA A 280 11.00 -9.37 -0.11
N GLN A 281 11.05 -9.81 -1.38
CA GLN A 281 12.17 -10.57 -1.93
C GLN A 281 13.48 -9.75 -1.94
N GLN A 282 13.42 -8.47 -2.33
CA GLN A 282 14.61 -7.61 -2.31
C GLN A 282 15.15 -7.40 -0.89
N ILE A 283 14.28 -7.29 0.10
CA ILE A 283 14.68 -7.19 1.50
C ILE A 283 15.30 -8.49 2.01
N ALA A 284 14.72 -9.64 1.66
CA ALA A 284 15.30 -10.95 1.98
C ALA A 284 16.71 -11.09 1.39
N ASN A 285 16.89 -10.73 0.12
CA ASN A 285 18.19 -10.72 -0.54
C ASN A 285 19.20 -9.81 0.17
N LEU A 286 18.75 -8.62 0.62
CA LEU A 286 19.58 -7.70 1.41
C LEU A 286 19.99 -8.29 2.77
N GLN A 287 19.08 -8.97 3.45
CA GLN A 287 19.37 -9.66 4.72
C GLN A 287 20.44 -10.73 4.51
N THR A 288 20.27 -11.61 3.53
CA THR A 288 21.24 -12.67 3.20
C THR A 288 22.62 -12.09 2.87
N ARG A 289 22.68 -10.98 2.10
CA ARG A 289 23.95 -10.30 1.80
C ARG A 289 24.60 -9.68 3.04
N ALA A 290 23.83 -9.14 3.96
CA ALA A 290 24.35 -8.58 5.20
C ALA A 290 24.87 -9.68 6.14
N GLU A 291 24.16 -10.80 6.22
CA GLU A 291 24.53 -11.96 7.03
C GLU A 291 25.77 -12.67 6.49
N SER A 292 25.88 -12.85 5.17
CA SER A 292 27.07 -13.47 4.57
C SER A 292 28.34 -12.64 4.78
N ARG A 293 28.25 -11.30 4.70
CA ARG A 293 29.36 -10.39 5.05
C ARG A 293 29.75 -10.52 6.52
N TYR A 294 28.77 -10.59 7.42
CA TYR A 294 29.02 -10.77 8.85
C TYR A 294 29.68 -12.13 9.15
N GLN A 295 29.16 -13.21 8.57
CA GLN A 295 29.74 -14.56 8.69
C GLN A 295 31.17 -14.59 8.16
N GLY A 296 31.44 -13.96 7.01
CA GLY A 296 32.80 -13.84 6.47
C GLY A 296 33.74 -13.08 7.40
N ALA A 297 33.28 -12.00 8.03
CA ALA A 297 34.06 -11.26 9.01
C ALA A 297 34.31 -12.07 10.29
N VAL A 298 33.28 -12.73 10.84
CA VAL A 298 33.42 -13.62 12.01
C VAL A 298 34.38 -14.76 11.72
N GLN A 299 34.28 -15.39 10.56
CA GLN A 299 35.18 -16.46 10.15
C GLN A 299 36.63 -15.96 10.03
N ALA A 300 36.85 -14.75 9.51
CA ALA A 300 38.18 -14.14 9.47
C ALA A 300 38.73 -13.87 10.89
N THR A 301 37.91 -13.33 11.80
CA THR A 301 38.31 -13.10 13.19
C THR A 301 38.61 -14.40 13.92
N LEU A 302 37.78 -15.43 13.76
CA LEU A 302 38.01 -16.75 14.33
C LEU A 302 39.29 -17.39 13.80
N LEU A 303 39.63 -17.14 12.54
CA LEU A 303 40.88 -17.62 11.94
C LEU A 303 42.10 -16.91 12.54
N VAL A 304 42.04 -15.59 12.70
CA VAL A 304 43.12 -14.83 13.38
C VAL A 304 43.28 -15.28 14.82
N LEU A 305 42.18 -15.48 15.54
CA LEU A 305 42.20 -16.00 16.91
C LEU A 305 42.78 -17.42 16.96
N GLY A 306 42.40 -18.30 16.03
CA GLY A 306 42.95 -19.64 15.92
C GLY A 306 44.46 -19.63 15.64
N PHE A 307 44.93 -18.72 14.78
CA PHE A 307 46.36 -18.55 14.54
C PHE A 307 47.12 -18.09 15.78
N LEU A 308 46.57 -17.10 16.51
CA LEU A 308 47.14 -16.63 17.77
C LEU A 308 47.25 -17.77 18.80
N VAL A 309 46.22 -18.61 18.93
CA VAL A 309 46.23 -19.75 19.86
C VAL A 309 47.30 -20.77 19.46
N VAL A 310 47.48 -21.05 18.17
CA VAL A 310 48.52 -21.98 17.70
C VAL A 310 49.92 -21.44 18.04
N VAL A 311 50.17 -20.15 17.81
CA VAL A 311 51.45 -19.50 18.14
C VAL A 311 51.68 -19.51 19.65
N ASP A 312 50.67 -19.14 20.45
CA ASP A 312 50.75 -19.10 21.91
C ASP A 312 50.98 -20.49 22.51
N THR A 313 50.31 -21.52 21.96
CA THR A 313 50.52 -22.91 22.35
C THR A 313 51.94 -23.36 22.02
N ALA A 314 52.46 -23.04 20.82
CA ALA A 314 53.83 -23.37 20.44
C ALA A 314 54.86 -22.68 21.36
N LEU A 315 54.67 -21.39 21.65
CA LEU A 315 55.51 -20.64 22.58
C LEU A 315 55.44 -21.20 24.01
N SER A 316 54.25 -21.61 24.47
CA SER A 316 54.07 -22.24 25.78
C SER A 316 54.75 -23.61 25.85
N PHE A 317 54.71 -24.42 24.78
CA PHE A 317 55.44 -25.67 24.70
C PHE A 317 56.95 -25.45 24.78
N ILE A 318 57.48 -24.48 24.03
CA ILE A 318 58.90 -24.09 24.09
C ILE A 318 59.23 -23.59 25.50
N GLY A 319 58.46 -22.66 26.06
CA GLY A 319 58.68 -22.12 27.40
C GLY A 319 58.68 -23.21 28.46
N THR A 320 57.75 -24.16 28.39
CA THR A 320 57.69 -25.31 29.32
C THR A 320 58.93 -26.18 29.18
N ALA A 321 59.37 -26.48 27.94
CA ALA A 321 60.56 -27.28 27.67
C ALA A 321 61.86 -26.67 28.24
N PHE A 322 61.94 -25.33 28.31
CA PHE A 322 63.13 -24.60 28.77
C PHE A 322 62.98 -23.98 30.18
N SER A 323 61.85 -24.14 30.86
CA SER A 323 61.57 -23.55 32.20
C SER A 323 62.22 -24.27 33.39
N GLY A 324 63.20 -25.14 33.15
CA GLY A 324 63.85 -25.96 34.17
C GLY A 324 64.80 -25.23 35.09
N ASP A 325 64.79 -25.61 36.37
CA ASP A 325 65.80 -25.18 37.33
C ASP A 325 67.19 -25.74 36.93
N VAL A 326 68.26 -25.02 37.26
CA VAL A 326 69.63 -25.25 36.75
C VAL A 326 70.16 -26.68 37.02
N THR A 327 69.51 -27.42 37.91
CA THR A 327 69.88 -28.79 38.30
C THR A 327 68.88 -29.88 37.92
N GLY A 328 67.75 -29.57 37.28
CA GLY A 328 66.72 -30.58 36.93
C GLY A 328 66.03 -30.28 35.60
N VAL A 329 66.22 -31.18 34.62
CA VAL A 329 65.58 -31.07 33.30
C VAL A 329 64.09 -31.40 33.40
N PRO A 330 63.16 -30.47 33.14
CA PRO A 330 61.75 -30.76 33.15
C PRO A 330 61.40 -31.65 31.95
N GLY A 331 60.69 -32.75 32.22
CA GLY A 331 60.25 -33.72 31.20
C GLY A 331 61.07 -35.02 31.11
N GLY A 332 62.19 -35.13 31.83
CA GLY A 332 63.05 -36.33 31.83
C GLY A 332 63.92 -36.50 30.57
N GLU A 333 64.76 -37.54 30.52
CA GLU A 333 65.70 -37.79 29.39
C GLU A 333 65.04 -38.44 28.16
N SER A 334 63.74 -38.72 28.18
CA SER A 334 63.03 -39.38 27.08
C SER A 334 61.60 -38.86 26.92
N GLY A 335 61.17 -38.71 25.67
CA GLY A 335 59.84 -38.20 25.30
C GLY A 335 59.90 -37.01 24.34
N ILE A 336 58.72 -36.44 24.01
CA ILE A 336 58.57 -35.36 23.02
C ILE A 336 59.38 -34.12 23.39
N PHE A 337 59.53 -33.83 24.69
CA PHE A 337 60.31 -32.70 25.20
C PHE A 337 61.83 -32.88 25.07
N ALA A 338 62.35 -34.11 25.19
CA ALA A 338 63.77 -34.39 24.96
C ALA A 338 64.12 -34.29 23.47
N ALA A 339 63.26 -34.82 22.59
CA ALA A 339 63.39 -34.67 21.14
C ALA A 339 63.32 -33.21 20.69
N LEU A 340 62.50 -32.38 21.36
CA LEU A 340 62.42 -30.94 21.12
C LEU A 340 63.72 -30.20 21.48
N ARG A 341 64.40 -30.65 22.55
CA ARG A 341 65.60 -30.01 23.09
C ARG A 341 66.85 -30.35 22.28
N ASP A 342 66.89 -31.54 21.68
CA ASP A 342 67.95 -31.98 20.76
C ASP A 342 67.73 -31.49 19.32
N SER A 343 66.56 -30.95 19.01
CA SER A 343 66.26 -30.39 17.68
C SER A 343 66.71 -28.94 17.60
N ASP A 344 67.43 -28.59 16.53
CA ASP A 344 67.79 -27.20 16.25
C ASP A 344 66.55 -26.31 16.20
N ALA A 345 66.64 -25.15 16.85
CA ALA A 345 65.56 -24.15 16.90
C ALA A 345 65.09 -23.76 15.48
N ASP A 346 66.00 -23.76 14.51
CA ASP A 346 65.70 -23.50 13.10
C ASP A 346 64.78 -24.56 12.47
N VAL A 347 64.90 -25.82 12.85
CA VAL A 347 64.05 -26.93 12.36
C VAL A 347 62.65 -26.82 12.96
N MET A 348 62.55 -26.46 14.24
CA MET A 348 61.29 -26.18 14.91
C MET A 348 60.56 -25.00 14.25
N LEU A 349 61.28 -23.92 13.95
CA LEU A 349 60.74 -22.72 13.33
C LEU A 349 60.32 -22.97 11.88
N ALA A 350 61.09 -23.76 11.13
CA ALA A 350 60.74 -24.23 9.79
C ALA A 350 59.49 -25.11 9.79
N GLY A 351 59.35 -26.01 10.77
CA GLY A 351 58.15 -26.86 10.94
C GLY A 351 56.90 -26.03 11.25
N ALA A 352 57.02 -25.03 12.14
CA ALA A 352 55.94 -24.10 12.45
C ALA A 352 55.54 -23.27 11.22
N LEU A 353 56.51 -22.77 10.44
CA LEU A 353 56.27 -22.07 9.18
C LEU A 353 55.58 -22.97 8.15
N LEU A 354 55.99 -24.24 8.04
CA LEU A 354 55.39 -25.20 7.12
C LEU A 354 53.94 -25.48 7.48
N ILE A 355 53.63 -25.76 8.74
CA ILE A 355 52.26 -25.97 9.23
C ILE A 355 51.41 -24.72 8.99
N THR A 356 51.98 -23.54 9.25
CA THR A 356 51.33 -22.26 8.98
C THR A 356 51.02 -22.08 7.49
N ALA A 357 51.99 -22.34 6.62
CA ALA A 357 51.83 -22.25 5.16
C ALA A 357 50.78 -23.26 4.66
N LEU A 358 50.73 -24.46 5.22
CA LEU A 358 49.75 -25.50 4.87
C LEU A 358 48.33 -25.12 5.28
N LEU A 359 48.16 -24.53 6.46
CA LEU A 359 46.88 -23.98 6.93
C LEU A 359 46.42 -22.82 6.03
N VAL A 360 47.32 -21.92 5.65
CA VAL A 360 47.04 -20.82 4.71
C VAL A 360 46.63 -21.36 3.33
N LEU A 361 47.33 -22.37 2.80
CA LEU A 361 47.02 -23.01 1.52
C LEU A 361 45.68 -23.74 1.51
N LEU A 362 45.38 -24.51 2.56
CA LEU A 362 44.08 -25.19 2.72
C LEU A 362 42.93 -24.19 2.76
N PHE A 363 43.15 -23.02 3.35
CA PHE A 363 42.15 -21.97 3.43
C PHE A 363 41.98 -21.21 2.11
N ALA A 364 43.09 -20.90 1.44
CA ALA A 364 43.08 -20.24 0.12
C ALA A 364 42.35 -21.06 -0.95
N ARG A 365 42.35 -22.40 -0.81
CA ARG A 365 41.67 -23.33 -1.73
C ARG A 365 40.17 -23.50 -1.48
N ARG A 366 39.64 -22.99 -0.36
CA ARG A 366 38.23 -23.05 0.04
C ARG A 366 37.43 -21.77 -0.27
N ARG A 367 38.13 -20.68 -0.59
CA ARG A 367 37.54 -19.53 -1.31
C ARG A 367 37.46 -19.85 -2.79
#